data_AF-A6KQU3-F1
#
_entry.id   AF-A6KQU3-F1
#
_cell.length_a   1.000
_cell.length_b   1.000
_cell.length_c   1.000
_cell.angle_alpha   90.00
_cell.angle_beta   90.00
_cell.angle_gamma   90.00
#
_symmetry.space_group_name_H-M   'P 1'
#
loop_
_entity.id
_entity.type
_entity.pdbx_description
1 polymer ?
#
loop_
_entity_poly.entity_id
_entity_poly.type
_entity_poly.pdbx_seq_one_letter_code
_entity_poly.pdbx_strand_id
1 'polypeptide(L)'
;MTDPREQGYHRSIAPLLKTKTILRNKIHSTISKKAQAGNLEAMSSGLNYWTSKREGQVQLRMGKNPLENEPPVTVPDLIMSAATKYSHYLAIGSKYKKSWQVLTYIEYYEACRRAAKAFLKVRLTCK
;
A
#
# COMPACT_ATOMS: atom_id res chain seq x y z
N MET A 1 -4.45 -37.52 -15.36
CA MET A 1 -3.01 -37.52 -15.69
C MET A 1 -2.42 -36.19 -15.26
N THR A 2 -1.69 -36.19 -14.16
CA THR A 2 -1.07 -34.98 -13.57
C THR A 2 0.38 -34.91 -14.05
N ASP A 3 0.82 -33.75 -14.52
CA ASP A 3 2.11 -33.49 -15.17
C ASP A 3 3.31 -33.77 -14.21
N PRO A 4 4.35 -34.52 -14.59
CA PRO A 4 5.44 -34.93 -13.69
C PRO A 4 6.42 -33.83 -13.22
N ARG A 5 6.18 -32.54 -13.51
CA ARG A 5 7.16 -31.45 -13.28
C ARG A 5 7.01 -30.66 -11.98
N GLU A 6 6.15 -31.13 -11.07
CA GLU A 6 5.87 -30.51 -9.76
C GLU A 6 6.69 -31.12 -8.58
N GLN A 7 7.79 -31.84 -8.84
CA GLN A 7 8.50 -32.61 -7.80
C GLN A 7 9.57 -31.82 -7.01
N GLY A 8 9.59 -30.48 -7.09
CA GLY A 8 10.62 -29.65 -6.44
C GLY A 8 10.19 -28.87 -5.20
N TYR A 9 8.92 -28.92 -4.79
CA TYR A 9 8.36 -28.07 -3.73
C TYR A 9 8.34 -28.70 -2.33
N HIS A 10 9.17 -29.71 -2.05
CA HIS A 10 9.26 -30.29 -0.72
C HIS A 10 10.47 -29.74 0.05
N ARG A 11 10.31 -28.58 0.67
CA ARG A 11 11.10 -28.22 1.85
C ARG A 11 10.16 -27.79 2.98
N SER A 12 9.80 -28.80 3.78
CA SER A 12 9.33 -28.73 5.17
C SER A 12 8.57 -27.45 5.56
N ILE A 13 7.25 -27.48 5.37
CA ILE A 13 6.33 -26.57 6.06
C ILE A 13 5.92 -27.29 7.34
N ALA A 14 6.60 -27.00 8.45
CA ALA A 14 6.08 -27.35 9.77
C ALA A 14 4.96 -26.36 10.13
N PRO A 15 3.74 -26.80 10.48
CA PRO A 15 2.72 -25.89 10.97
C PRO A 15 2.96 -25.64 12.45
N LEU A 16 3.50 -24.46 12.81
CA LEU A 16 3.46 -24.01 14.21
C LEU A 16 2.20 -23.19 14.45
N LEU A 17 1.08 -23.90 14.58
CA LEU A 17 -0.06 -23.43 15.36
C LEU A 17 0.40 -23.27 16.82
N LYS A 18 0.63 -22.02 17.26
CA LYS A 18 0.49 -21.65 18.66
C LYS A 18 -0.46 -20.47 18.75
N THR A 19 -1.61 -20.76 19.33
CA THR A 19 -2.73 -19.85 19.52
C THR A 19 -2.59 -19.08 20.84
N LYS A 20 -3.33 -17.97 20.89
CA LYS A 20 -3.85 -17.23 22.06
C LYS A 20 -2.95 -16.11 22.61
N THR A 21 -3.27 -14.85 22.31
CA THR A 21 -4.19 -13.94 23.05
C THR A 21 -3.40 -13.09 24.06
N ILE A 22 -3.75 -11.79 24.17
CA ILE A 22 -3.14 -10.68 24.97
C ILE A 22 -2.24 -9.81 24.05
N LEU A 23 -2.76 -8.78 23.38
CA LEU A 23 -3.17 -7.51 23.97
C LEU A 23 -4.43 -6.96 23.30
N ARG A 24 -5.51 -6.86 24.08
CA ARG A 24 -6.71 -6.09 23.75
C ARG A 24 -6.52 -4.66 24.27
N ASN A 25 -6.92 -3.70 23.42
CA ASN A 25 -7.52 -2.40 23.76
C ASN A 25 -6.60 -1.29 24.29
N LYS A 26 -6.20 -0.36 23.40
CA LYS A 26 -6.14 1.08 23.73
C LYS A 26 -6.15 2.04 22.54
N ILE A 27 -7.13 1.96 21.62
CA ILE A 27 -7.52 3.11 20.77
C ILE A 27 -9.02 3.07 20.49
N HIS A 28 -9.85 3.25 21.52
CA HIS A 28 -11.24 3.65 21.35
C HIS A 28 -11.48 4.79 22.35
N SER A 29 -11.27 6.04 21.91
CA SER A 29 -11.90 7.26 22.47
C SER A 29 -11.24 8.54 21.94
N THR A 30 -11.28 8.77 20.63
CA THR A 30 -11.35 10.09 19.97
C THR A 30 -11.59 9.75 18.49
N ILE A 31 -12.82 9.53 18.02
CA ILE A 31 -13.66 10.56 17.45
C ILE A 31 -15.10 10.05 17.57
N SER A 32 -15.77 10.43 18.66
CA SER A 32 -17.22 10.36 18.71
C SER A 32 -17.75 11.54 17.90
N LYS A 33 -18.45 11.21 16.81
CA LYS A 33 -19.56 11.95 16.21
C LYS A 33 -19.57 13.47 16.44
N LYS A 34 -19.27 14.21 15.37
CA LYS A 34 -20.09 15.37 15.04
C LYS A 34 -20.56 15.21 13.60
N ALA A 35 -21.76 14.64 13.46
CA ALA A 35 -22.62 14.96 12.35
C ALA A 35 -22.87 16.47 12.42
N GLN A 36 -22.19 17.22 11.57
CA GLN A 36 -22.76 18.41 10.99
C GLN A 36 -22.74 18.16 9.49
N ALA A 37 -23.88 17.66 9.01
CA ALA A 37 -24.33 17.94 7.66
C ALA A 37 -24.56 19.46 7.58
N GLY A 38 -23.46 20.20 7.48
CA GLY A 38 -23.45 21.55 6.95
C GLY A 38 -23.48 21.38 5.44
N ASN A 39 -24.65 21.61 4.88
CA ASN A 39 -24.86 21.76 3.45
C ASN A 39 -23.83 22.77 2.91
N LEU A 40 -22.79 22.28 2.25
CA LEU A 40 -21.92 23.08 1.38
C LEU A 40 -22.21 22.72 -0.07
N GLU A 41 -23.48 22.50 -0.39
CA GLU A 41 -23.93 22.88 -1.72
C GLU A 41 -23.93 24.41 -1.78
N ALA A 42 -23.02 24.94 -2.60
CA ALA A 42 -23.07 26.24 -3.29
C ALA A 42 -21.78 27.05 -3.18
N MET A 43 -20.71 26.59 -3.84
CA MET A 43 -19.75 27.48 -4.53
C MET A 43 -19.11 26.73 -5.72
N SER A 44 -19.92 26.05 -6.54
CA SER A 44 -19.42 25.38 -7.75
C SER A 44 -20.19 25.71 -9.03
N SER A 45 -21.24 26.53 -8.95
CA SER A 45 -21.93 26.98 -10.16
C SER A 45 -21.17 28.15 -10.79
N GLY A 46 -20.07 27.86 -11.49
CA GLY A 46 -19.46 28.84 -12.39
C GLY A 46 -17.94 28.89 -12.46
N LEU A 47 -17.20 27.99 -11.79
CA LEU A 47 -15.75 27.96 -11.92
C LEU A 47 -15.32 27.16 -13.15
N ASN A 48 -14.57 27.80 -14.05
CA ASN A 48 -14.03 27.16 -15.23
C ASN A 48 -12.93 26.16 -14.86
N TYR A 49 -12.80 25.07 -15.62
CA TYR A 49 -11.70 24.10 -15.44
C TYR A 49 -10.33 24.59 -15.94
N TRP A 50 -10.28 25.80 -16.50
CA TRP A 50 -9.08 26.42 -17.03
C TRP A 50 -9.21 27.95 -16.94
N THR A 51 -8.09 28.65 -16.87
CA THR A 51 -8.01 30.12 -16.90
C THR A 51 -6.69 30.55 -17.53
N SER A 52 -6.67 31.71 -18.19
CA SER A 52 -5.45 32.37 -18.66
C SER A 52 -5.01 33.53 -17.74
N LYS A 53 -5.82 33.87 -16.73
CA LYS A 53 -5.53 34.94 -15.76
C LYS A 53 -4.59 34.41 -14.67
N ARG A 54 -3.58 35.21 -14.29
CA ARG A 54 -2.58 34.84 -13.27
C ARG A 54 -3.23 34.49 -11.93
N GLU A 55 -4.24 35.25 -11.51
CA GLU A 55 -4.96 35.08 -10.24
C GLU A 55 -6.35 34.43 -10.43
N GLY A 56 -6.60 33.82 -11.59
CA GLY A 56 -7.88 33.17 -11.86
C GLY A 56 -8.07 31.89 -11.04
N GLN A 57 -9.22 31.74 -10.38
CA GLN A 57 -9.60 30.48 -9.75
C GLN A 57 -10.04 29.46 -10.81
N VAL A 58 -9.65 28.20 -10.64
CA VAL A 58 -10.11 27.07 -11.44
C VAL A 58 -10.66 25.97 -10.55
N GLN A 59 -11.64 25.24 -11.07
CA GLN A 59 -12.18 24.07 -10.38
C GLN A 59 -11.31 22.84 -10.65
N LEU A 60 -10.95 22.11 -9.59
CA LEU A 60 -10.33 20.80 -9.71
C LEU A 60 -11.38 19.79 -10.22
N ARG A 61 -11.00 18.97 -11.19
CA ARG A 61 -11.85 17.89 -11.71
C ARG A 61 -11.93 16.78 -10.68
N MET A 62 -12.91 16.86 -9.81
CA MET A 62 -13.23 15.81 -8.87
C MET A 62 -14.14 14.77 -9.55
N GLY A 63 -13.87 13.49 -9.32
CA GLY A 63 -14.72 12.40 -9.78
C GLY A 63 -16.11 12.46 -9.15
N LYS A 64 -17.11 11.86 -9.81
CA LYS A 64 -18.48 11.84 -9.27
C LYS A 64 -18.59 10.89 -8.09
N ASN A 65 -17.74 9.88 -8.05
CA ASN A 65 -17.72 8.89 -7.01
C ASN A 65 -16.72 9.30 -5.91
N PRO A 66 -17.04 9.09 -4.63
CA PRO A 66 -16.11 9.37 -3.53
C PRO A 66 -14.82 8.52 -3.64
N LEU A 67 -14.91 7.34 -4.25
CA LEU A 67 -13.76 6.47 -4.49
C LEU A 67 -12.79 7.03 -5.53
N GLU A 68 -13.28 7.81 -6.49
CA GLU A 68 -12.44 8.50 -7.49
C GLU A 68 -11.70 9.71 -6.89
N ASN A 69 -12.11 10.13 -5.68
CA ASN A 69 -11.55 11.25 -4.95
C ASN A 69 -10.75 10.82 -3.70
N GLU A 70 -10.38 9.53 -3.60
CA GLU A 70 -9.51 9.06 -2.53
C GLU A 70 -8.12 9.72 -2.65
N PRO A 71 -7.49 10.12 -1.52
CA PRO A 71 -6.13 10.63 -1.57
C PRO A 71 -5.19 9.62 -2.24
N PRO A 72 -4.26 10.09 -3.10
CA PRO A 72 -3.33 9.20 -3.77
C PRO A 72 -2.44 8.50 -2.74
N VAL A 73 -2.29 7.19 -2.88
CA VAL A 73 -1.41 6.36 -2.06
C VAL A 73 -0.16 6.02 -2.86
N THR A 74 1.02 6.14 -2.24
CA THR A 74 2.27 5.77 -2.91
C THR A 74 2.42 4.25 -2.96
N VAL A 75 3.09 3.74 -4.00
CA VAL A 75 3.37 2.28 -4.12
C VAL A 75 4.11 1.75 -2.88
N PRO A 76 5.14 2.42 -2.33
CA PRO A 76 5.78 2.00 -1.08
C PRO A 76 4.82 1.93 0.12
N ASP A 77 3.92 2.91 0.27
CA ASP A 77 2.95 2.93 1.37
C ASP A 77 1.93 1.79 1.25
N LEU A 78 1.50 1.50 0.02
CA LEU A 78 0.62 0.37 -0.27
C LEU A 78 1.29 -0.95 0.15
N ILE A 79 2.56 -1.16 -0.25
CA ILE A 79 3.32 -2.37 0.09
C ILE A 79 3.54 -2.45 1.61
N MET A 80 3.84 -1.34 2.29
CA MET A 80 3.98 -1.30 3.75
C MET A 80 2.68 -1.71 4.45
N SER A 81 1.54 -1.23 3.96
CA SER A 81 0.22 -1.60 4.50
C SER A 81 -0.06 -3.10 4.33
N ALA A 82 0.31 -3.68 3.18
CA ALA A 82 0.18 -5.10 2.91
C ALA A 82 1.12 -5.93 3.80
N ALA A 83 2.37 -5.50 3.97
CA ALA A 83 3.34 -6.15 4.85
C ALA A 83 2.94 -6.10 6.33
N THR A 84 2.21 -5.07 6.76
CA THR A 84 1.68 -4.97 8.12
C THR A 84 0.49 -5.92 8.34
N LYS A 85 -0.38 -6.08 7.33
CA LYS A 85 -1.57 -6.94 7.43
C LYS A 85 -1.28 -8.42 7.20
N TYR A 86 -0.35 -8.72 6.28
CA TYR A 86 -0.09 -10.06 5.75
C TYR A 86 1.40 -10.43 5.84
N SER A 87 2.05 -10.10 6.96
CA SER A 87 3.52 -10.18 7.11
C SER A 87 4.11 -11.52 6.71
N HIS A 88 3.49 -12.63 7.15
CA HIS A 88 3.98 -14.00 6.94
C HIS A 88 3.52 -14.64 5.63
N TYR A 89 2.70 -13.94 4.84
CA TYR A 89 2.27 -14.45 3.55
C TYR A 89 3.35 -14.27 2.49
N LEU A 90 3.39 -15.20 1.55
CA LEU A 90 4.23 -15.13 0.36
C LEU A 90 3.86 -13.90 -0.49
N ALA A 91 4.86 -13.13 -0.89
CA ALA A 91 4.69 -11.99 -1.79
C ALA A 91 5.24 -12.27 -3.18
N ILE A 92 6.50 -12.71 -3.26
CA ILE A 92 7.20 -12.93 -4.53
C ILE A 92 7.96 -14.26 -4.53
N GLY A 93 8.00 -14.91 -5.69
CA GLY A 93 8.88 -16.04 -5.96
C GLY A 93 9.72 -15.76 -7.20
N SER A 94 11.03 -15.85 -7.08
CA SER A 94 11.97 -15.71 -8.20
C SER A 94 12.83 -16.96 -8.32
N LYS A 95 13.13 -17.36 -9.56
CA LYS A 95 14.03 -18.47 -9.82
C LYS A 95 15.44 -17.93 -9.94
N TYR A 96 16.31 -18.27 -8.99
CA TYR A 96 17.72 -17.88 -9.02
C TYR A 96 18.60 -19.11 -9.20
N LYS A 97 19.36 -19.14 -10.30
CA LYS A 97 20.17 -20.29 -10.74
C LYS A 97 19.33 -21.57 -10.86
N LYS A 98 19.41 -22.45 -9.85
CA LYS A 98 18.71 -23.75 -9.77
C LYS A 98 17.69 -23.82 -8.63
N SER A 99 17.54 -22.76 -7.84
CA SER A 99 16.67 -22.72 -6.66
C SER A 99 15.58 -21.66 -6.82
N TRP A 100 14.39 -21.96 -6.33
CA TRP A 100 13.35 -20.96 -6.10
C TRP A 100 13.67 -20.19 -4.81
N GLN A 101 13.79 -18.88 -4.93
CA GLN A 101 13.86 -17.96 -3.80
C GLN A 101 12.51 -17.31 -3.65
N VAL A 102 11.94 -17.46 -2.48
CA VAL A 102 10.60 -17.01 -2.18
C VAL A 102 10.69 -16.09 -0.98
N LEU A 103 10.03 -14.94 -1.06
CA LEU A 103 10.02 -13.93 -0.01
C LEU A 103 8.60 -13.68 0.48
N THR A 104 8.48 -13.52 1.79
CA THR A 104 7.26 -13.02 2.42
C THR A 104 7.11 -11.52 2.21
N TYR A 105 5.92 -10.97 2.47
CA TYR A 105 5.68 -9.53 2.34
C TYR A 105 6.63 -8.69 3.21
N ILE A 106 6.92 -9.13 4.43
CA ILE A 106 7.82 -8.40 5.33
C ILE A 106 9.27 -8.43 4.82
N GLU A 107 9.76 -9.59 4.39
CA GLU A 107 11.13 -9.73 3.86
C GLU A 107 11.32 -8.92 2.56
N TYR A 108 10.30 -8.95 1.69
CA TYR A 108 10.29 -8.17 0.45
C TYR A 108 10.37 -6.66 0.74
N TYR A 109 9.52 -6.16 1.65
CA TYR A 109 9.51 -4.75 2.03
C TYR A 109 10.86 -4.30 2.61
N GLU A 110 11.45 -5.10 3.50
CA GLU A 110 12.76 -4.81 4.09
C GLU A 110 13.90 -4.82 3.06
N ALA A 111 13.87 -5.75 2.10
CA ALA A 111 14.85 -5.80 1.02
C ALA A 111 14.79 -4.52 0.16
N CYS A 112 13.59 -4.10 -0.26
CA CYS A 112 13.39 -2.85 -0.98
C CYS A 112 13.86 -1.63 -0.18
N ARG A 113 13.51 -1.56 1.11
CA ARG A 113 13.91 -0.45 1.99
C ARG A 113 15.43 -0.37 2.16
N ARG A 114 16.11 -1.51 2.31
CA ARG A 114 17.58 -1.56 2.39
C ARG A 114 18.25 -1.07 1.11
N ALA A 115 17.77 -1.54 -0.05
CA ALA A 115 18.26 -1.10 -1.35
C ALA A 115 18.06 0.42 -1.55
N ALA A 116 16.85 0.93 -1.26
CA ALA A 116 16.54 2.35 -1.34
C ALA A 116 17.44 3.20 -0.43
N LYS A 117 17.70 2.76 0.81
CA LYS A 117 18.61 3.46 1.73
C LYS A 117 20.04 3.51 1.20
N ALA A 118 20.51 2.44 0.56
CA ALA A 118 21.82 2.43 -0.09
C ALA A 118 21.86 3.42 -1.26
N PHE A 119 20.81 3.49 -2.08
CA PHE A 119 20.72 4.44 -3.19
C PHE A 119 20.72 5.91 -2.74
N LEU A 120 19.99 6.22 -1.66
CA LEU A 120 20.02 7.55 -1.05
C LEU A 120 21.41 7.90 -0.51
N LYS A 121 22.12 6.93 0.09
CA LYS A 121 23.49 7.14 0.59
C LYS A 121 24.48 7.42 -0.53
N VAL A 122 24.33 6.75 -1.67
CA VAL A 122 25.21 6.89 -2.85
C VAL A 122 24.86 8.14 -3.69
N ARG A 123 23.81 8.89 -3.32
CA ARG A 123 23.32 10.08 -4.05
C ARG A 123 23.06 9.79 -5.52
N LEU A 124 22.26 8.75 -5.79
CA LEU A 124 21.66 8.55 -7.11
C LEU A 124 20.57 9.61 -7.33
N THR A 125 20.98 10.87 -7.50
CA THR A 125 20.13 11.90 -8.11
C THR A 125 20.35 11.77 -9.60
N CYS A 126 19.32 11.32 -10.32
CA CYS A 126 19.26 11.43 -11.78
C CYS A 126 19.59 12.88 -12.14
N LYS A 127 20.76 13.11 -12.75
CA LYS A 127 21.07 14.35 -13.44
C LYS A 127 20.61 14.23 -14.88
#